data_AF-A0A5E4HKK4-F1
#
_entry.id   AF-A0A5E4HKK4-F1
#
_cell.length_a   1.000
_cell.length_b   1.000
_cell.length_c   1.000
_cell.angle_alpha   90.00
_cell.angle_beta   90.00
_cell.angle_gamma   90.00
#
_symmetry.space_group_name_H-M   'P 1'
#
loop_
_entity.id
_entity.type
_entity.pdbx_description
1 polymer ?
#
loop_
_entity_poly.entity_id
_entity_poly.type
_entity_poly.pdbx_seq_one_letter_code
_entity_poly.pdbx_strand_id
1 'polypeptide(L)'
;MKYQTFLTYDCSTVANYKQWAQGIGTALTALGWTKSSDPGQVTWANVVTVPQRIPQANNFTFNGAWVGGTAYTGLSVASIGNVQAVTNGGLTFACILSTQQALAATTTVIQNTAQTLTLSAVAAASGGSTGYTGTITGGAANAFAGFVFVITGFANANNNGTFICLTSTVTVLTLSNAFGTAVTAAGTATSSANNTGYFANATVATWASNGVINHSYTMTGFGGGNAADNGTFTVLASHNTNSLTSVGMLGVANASGVTTNQASAFATENTIPSLDLVHWTPYNYEVWQMTDASAATSPILMRFVYATNSLLIPNINFIISTSFSNAWPTGNTFSSAAVYQETIVTSSNNPGGPTLYESNFCVDVAGGSLSMMLWRPNGNGACILVLDRAKDNFGTSIDSFTTVCFATNGQNTSGQQLLFKPGNGGVIPAGAQQLNIGWCTVAATGSTLAYNGMAPVLPVFPNPPGYLASPLLGCVFMKQNDTAEGTLQSAYMYGAIHTFLMSRNFQRTDPVVQTTGAAGIRWE
;
A
#
# COMPACT_ATOMS: atom_id res chain seq x y z
N MET A 1 -20.48 22.56 10.75
CA MET A 1 -20.56 21.35 11.62
C MET A 1 -19.15 21.00 12.04
N LYS A 2 -18.93 20.73 13.33
CA LYS A 2 -17.60 20.49 13.90
C LYS A 2 -17.53 19.09 14.51
N TYR A 3 -16.39 18.45 14.33
CA TYR A 3 -16.08 17.19 14.98
C TYR A 3 -14.64 17.23 15.49
N GLN A 4 -14.48 17.00 16.78
CA GLN A 4 -13.19 16.90 17.43
C GLN A 4 -13.05 15.49 18.00
N THR A 5 -11.90 14.89 17.77
CA THR A 5 -11.55 13.58 18.34
C THR A 5 -10.08 13.55 18.67
N PHE A 6 -9.69 12.61 19.52
CA PHE A 6 -8.30 12.35 19.85
C PHE A 6 -7.90 11.01 19.25
N LEU A 7 -7.00 11.05 18.27
CA LEU A 7 -6.55 9.87 17.53
C LEU A 7 -5.13 9.51 17.97
N THR A 8 -4.89 8.22 18.13
CA THR A 8 -3.56 7.70 18.41
C THR A 8 -2.65 7.93 17.21
N TYR A 9 -1.49 8.53 17.40
CA TYR A 9 -0.47 8.63 16.34
C TYR A 9 0.47 7.42 16.45
N ASP A 10 -0.05 6.22 16.26
CA ASP A 10 0.71 4.98 16.40
C ASP A 10 0.14 3.87 15.50
N CYS A 11 1.04 3.05 14.96
CA CYS A 11 0.76 1.89 14.13
C CYS A 11 1.39 0.60 14.69
N SER A 12 1.87 0.60 15.93
CA SER A 12 2.66 -0.50 16.50
C SER A 12 1.83 -1.76 16.71
N THR A 13 0.52 -1.58 16.82
CA THR A 13 -0.47 -2.64 16.95
C THR A 13 -1.62 -2.41 16.00
N VAL A 14 -2.33 -3.50 15.66
CA VAL A 14 -3.55 -3.45 14.85
C VAL A 14 -4.64 -2.62 15.53
N ALA A 15 -4.70 -2.63 16.87
CA ALA A 15 -5.66 -1.84 17.63
C ALA A 15 -5.40 -0.33 17.47
N ASN A 16 -4.14 0.10 17.63
CA ASN A 16 -3.76 1.50 17.45
C ASN A 16 -4.01 1.97 16.01
N TYR A 17 -3.65 1.13 15.03
CA TYR A 17 -3.94 1.39 13.62
C TYR A 17 -5.45 1.58 13.35
N LYS A 18 -6.29 0.64 13.81
CA LYS A 18 -7.75 0.74 13.66
C LYS A 18 -8.30 2.00 14.31
N GLN A 19 -7.83 2.33 15.52
CA GLN A 19 -8.35 3.47 16.29
C GLN A 19 -8.23 4.79 15.52
N TRP A 20 -7.05 5.09 14.95
CA TRP A 20 -6.89 6.34 14.21
C TRP A 20 -7.52 6.29 12.82
N ALA A 21 -7.38 5.17 12.12
CA ALA A 21 -7.85 5.07 10.74
C ALA A 21 -9.39 5.03 10.66
N GLN A 22 -10.04 4.22 11.50
CA GLN A 22 -11.50 4.20 11.64
C GLN A 22 -12.03 5.51 12.26
N GLY A 23 -11.23 6.17 13.10
CA GLY A 23 -11.57 7.46 13.69
C GLY A 23 -11.83 8.55 12.65
N ILE A 24 -11.10 8.54 11.54
CA ILE A 24 -11.31 9.45 10.40
C ILE A 24 -12.66 9.19 9.73
N GLY A 25 -12.97 7.93 9.39
CA GLY A 25 -14.26 7.57 8.80
C GLY A 25 -15.46 7.90 9.71
N THR A 26 -15.28 7.73 11.02
CA THR A 26 -16.27 8.12 12.03
C THR A 26 -16.51 9.63 12.03
N ALA A 27 -15.44 10.43 11.95
CA ALA A 27 -15.53 11.88 11.86
C ALA A 27 -16.27 12.33 10.59
N LEU A 28 -15.97 11.73 9.44
CA LEU A 28 -16.62 12.06 8.16
C LEU A 28 -18.12 11.74 8.21
N THR A 29 -18.49 10.58 8.76
CA THR A 29 -19.90 10.21 8.98
C THR A 29 -20.61 11.23 9.87
N ALA A 30 -19.99 11.63 10.99
CA ALA A 30 -20.56 12.62 11.90
C ALA A 30 -20.72 14.01 11.26
N LEU A 31 -19.90 14.31 10.25
CA LEU A 31 -19.99 15.53 9.44
C LEU A 31 -20.95 15.40 8.24
N GLY A 32 -21.71 14.29 8.15
CA GLY A 32 -22.72 14.08 7.12
C GLY A 32 -22.19 13.61 5.77
N TRP A 33 -20.89 13.29 5.65
CA TRP A 33 -20.36 12.67 4.43
C TRP A 33 -20.87 11.23 4.30
N THR A 34 -21.12 10.81 3.06
CA THR A 34 -21.58 9.45 2.78
C THR A 34 -20.44 8.58 2.28
N LYS A 35 -20.22 7.44 2.93
CA LYS A 35 -19.33 6.40 2.42
C LYS A 35 -19.93 5.81 1.14
N SER A 36 -19.12 5.63 0.09
CA SER A 36 -19.59 5.05 -1.17
C SER A 36 -19.97 3.57 -0.99
N SER A 37 -20.69 2.99 -1.96
CA SER A 37 -21.04 1.56 -1.97
C SER A 37 -19.96 0.67 -2.60
N ASP A 38 -18.72 1.14 -2.71
CA ASP A 38 -17.63 0.38 -3.34
C ASP A 38 -17.30 -0.87 -2.52
N PRO A 39 -17.41 -2.09 -3.10
CA PRO A 39 -17.22 -3.36 -2.39
C PRO A 39 -15.78 -3.61 -1.93
N GLY A 40 -14.79 -2.86 -2.42
CA GLY A 40 -13.40 -3.04 -1.98
C GLY A 40 -12.97 -2.20 -0.79
N GLN A 41 -13.84 -1.36 -0.26
CA GLN A 41 -13.51 -0.57 0.92
C GLN A 41 -13.24 -1.45 2.13
N VAL A 42 -12.39 -0.94 3.03
CA VAL A 42 -11.99 -1.66 4.23
C VAL A 42 -13.20 -2.00 5.11
N THR A 43 -13.28 -3.28 5.49
CA THR A 43 -14.10 -3.75 6.60
C THR A 43 -13.22 -3.82 7.85
N TRP A 44 -13.33 -2.84 8.74
CA TRP A 44 -12.43 -2.69 9.90
C TRP A 44 -12.39 -3.92 10.83
N ALA A 45 -13.46 -4.71 10.88
CA ALA A 45 -13.47 -5.98 11.62
C ALA A 45 -12.43 -6.98 11.08
N ASN A 46 -12.18 -6.98 9.77
CA ASN A 46 -11.36 -7.97 9.08
C ASN A 46 -9.87 -7.61 9.04
N VAL A 47 -9.49 -6.37 9.39
CA VAL A 47 -8.08 -5.96 9.45
C VAL A 47 -7.40 -6.68 10.62
N VAL A 48 -6.42 -7.54 10.30
CA VAL A 48 -5.67 -8.35 11.29
C VAL A 48 -4.17 -8.04 11.31
N THR A 49 -3.70 -7.19 10.40
CA THR A 49 -2.31 -6.73 10.31
C THR A 49 -2.28 -5.24 9.99
N VAL A 50 -1.18 -4.58 10.32
CA VAL A 50 -0.95 -3.17 9.98
C VAL A 50 -0.34 -3.11 8.58
N PRO A 51 -1.04 -2.53 7.59
CA PRO A 51 -0.54 -2.50 6.23
C PRO A 51 0.66 -1.57 6.10
N GLN A 52 1.75 -2.10 5.52
CA GLN A 52 2.89 -1.29 5.13
C GLN A 52 2.52 -0.40 3.94
N ARG A 53 3.17 0.76 3.84
CA ARG A 53 3.03 1.63 2.68
C ARG A 53 3.46 0.88 1.42
N ILE A 54 2.55 0.81 0.46
CA ILE A 54 2.88 0.40 -0.90
C ILE A 54 3.71 1.51 -1.51
N PRO A 55 4.90 1.22 -2.10
CA PRO A 55 5.62 2.19 -2.91
C PRO A 55 4.66 2.83 -3.91
N GLN A 56 4.76 4.15 -4.10
CA GLN A 56 3.88 4.89 -5.00
C GLN A 56 3.86 4.24 -6.39
N ALA A 57 2.80 3.49 -6.68
CA ALA A 57 2.55 2.95 -7.99
C ALA A 57 1.76 3.98 -8.80
N ASN A 58 2.16 4.15 -10.06
CA ASN A 58 1.57 5.19 -10.91
C ASN A 58 0.11 4.89 -11.26
N ASN A 59 -0.26 3.62 -11.27
CA ASN A 59 -1.58 3.10 -11.58
C ASN A 59 -1.81 1.83 -10.76
N PHE A 60 -3.07 1.56 -10.45
CA PHE A 60 -3.49 0.24 -10.00
C PHE A 60 -4.63 -0.25 -10.91
N THR A 61 -4.70 -1.56 -11.11
CA THR A 61 -5.80 -2.22 -11.82
C THR A 61 -6.58 -3.06 -10.81
N PHE A 62 -7.81 -2.66 -10.51
CA PHE A 62 -8.67 -3.46 -9.66
C PHE A 62 -9.31 -4.60 -10.46
N ASN A 63 -9.08 -5.83 -10.04
CA ASN A 63 -9.55 -7.04 -10.71
C ASN A 63 -10.81 -7.63 -10.07
N GLY A 64 -11.41 -6.98 -9.07
CA GLY A 64 -12.61 -7.48 -8.40
C GLY A 64 -12.31 -8.41 -7.23
N ALA A 65 -13.32 -9.22 -6.88
CA ALA A 65 -13.18 -10.25 -5.87
C ALA A 65 -12.23 -11.35 -6.32
N TRP A 66 -11.37 -11.78 -5.41
CA TRP A 66 -10.46 -12.89 -5.62
C TRP A 66 -11.26 -14.17 -5.84
N VAL A 67 -11.15 -14.70 -7.06
CA VAL A 67 -11.62 -16.03 -7.39
C VAL A 67 -10.40 -16.94 -7.41
N GLY A 68 -10.41 -17.99 -6.59
CA GLY A 68 -9.32 -18.97 -6.60
C GLY A 68 -9.03 -19.48 -8.02
N GLY A 69 -7.75 -19.53 -8.38
CA GLY A 69 -7.24 -19.88 -9.71
C GLY A 69 -7.06 -18.68 -10.64
N THR A 70 -7.45 -17.47 -10.22
CA THR A 70 -7.21 -16.25 -11.01
C THR A 70 -5.74 -15.89 -10.96
N ALA A 71 -5.11 -15.90 -12.13
CA ALA A 71 -3.79 -15.36 -12.35
C ALA A 71 -3.71 -13.87 -11.98
N TYR A 72 -2.75 -13.49 -11.14
CA TYR A 72 -2.40 -12.08 -10.98
C TYR A 72 -1.21 -11.73 -11.90
N THR A 73 -1.34 -10.68 -12.70
CA THR A 73 -0.28 -10.06 -13.49
C THR A 73 0.13 -8.74 -12.81
N GLY A 74 0.89 -8.77 -11.73
CA GLY A 74 1.51 -7.53 -11.24
C GLY A 74 2.79 -7.20 -12.02
N LEU A 75 3.65 -6.34 -11.48
CA LEU A 75 4.96 -6.05 -12.06
C LEU A 75 6.13 -6.50 -11.18
N SER A 76 7.29 -6.67 -11.82
CA SER A 76 8.56 -6.72 -11.11
C SER A 76 8.92 -5.30 -10.66
N VAL A 77 9.50 -5.18 -9.48
CA VAL A 77 9.77 -3.90 -8.77
C VAL A 77 10.66 -2.93 -9.57
N ALA A 78 11.21 -3.35 -10.71
CA ALA A 78 12.13 -2.55 -11.52
C ALA A 78 11.45 -1.60 -12.53
N SER A 79 10.16 -1.76 -12.85
CA SER A 79 9.44 -0.82 -13.74
C SER A 79 8.10 -0.39 -13.15
N ILE A 80 7.93 0.91 -12.95
CA ILE A 80 6.78 1.55 -12.30
C ILE A 80 5.58 1.50 -13.27
N GLY A 81 4.71 0.51 -13.13
CA GLY A 81 3.45 0.39 -13.86
C GLY A 81 2.33 -0.21 -12.99
N ASN A 82 1.22 -0.58 -13.63
CA ASN A 82 -0.03 -1.02 -12.99
C ASN A 82 0.15 -2.08 -11.87
N VAL A 83 -0.19 -1.73 -10.63
CA VAL A 83 -0.30 -2.67 -9.50
C VAL A 83 -1.70 -3.30 -9.48
N GLN A 84 -1.80 -4.62 -9.42
CA GLN A 84 -3.11 -5.25 -9.33
C GLN A 84 -3.66 -5.22 -7.90
N ALA A 85 -4.95 -4.95 -7.78
CA ALA A 85 -5.69 -5.00 -6.53
C ALA A 85 -6.87 -5.97 -6.62
N VAL A 86 -7.11 -6.75 -5.57
CA VAL A 86 -8.21 -7.73 -5.48
C VAL A 86 -8.88 -7.66 -4.11
N THR A 87 -10.16 -8.00 -4.02
CA THR A 87 -10.85 -8.14 -2.73
C THR A 87 -10.88 -9.58 -2.27
N ASN A 88 -10.49 -9.83 -1.02
CA ASN A 88 -10.53 -11.15 -0.42
C ASN A 88 -10.99 -11.01 1.03
N GLY A 89 -12.07 -11.72 1.40
CA GLY A 89 -12.63 -11.66 2.76
C GLY A 89 -13.00 -10.23 3.21
N GLY A 90 -13.48 -9.37 2.31
CA GLY A 90 -13.87 -7.99 2.64
C GLY A 90 -12.70 -7.02 2.89
N LEU A 91 -11.47 -7.41 2.52
CA LEU A 91 -10.31 -6.52 2.44
C LEU A 91 -9.84 -6.42 0.99
N THR A 92 -9.31 -5.27 0.61
CA THR A 92 -8.55 -5.15 -0.64
C THR A 92 -7.08 -5.47 -0.38
N PHE A 93 -6.46 -6.22 -1.26
CA PHE A 93 -5.03 -6.52 -1.28
C PHE A 93 -4.44 -6.00 -2.57
N ALA A 94 -3.22 -5.50 -2.52
CA ALA A 94 -2.45 -5.07 -3.68
C ALA A 94 -1.19 -5.93 -3.83
N CYS A 95 -0.90 -6.34 -5.06
CA CYS A 95 0.25 -7.17 -5.39
C CYS A 95 1.49 -6.30 -5.62
N ILE A 96 2.50 -6.43 -4.76
CA ILE A 96 3.72 -5.60 -4.77
C ILE A 96 4.88 -6.30 -5.49
N LEU A 97 4.91 -7.62 -5.44
CA LEU A 97 5.90 -8.44 -6.11
C LEU A 97 5.16 -9.32 -7.09
N SER A 98 5.30 -9.03 -8.38
CA SER A 98 4.81 -9.94 -9.38
C SER A 98 5.89 -10.34 -10.34
N THR A 99 5.97 -11.65 -10.45
CA THR A 99 5.56 -12.26 -11.70
C THR A 99 4.64 -13.40 -11.29
N GLN A 100 3.48 -13.53 -11.94
CA GLN A 100 2.76 -14.79 -11.94
C GLN A 100 3.79 -15.87 -12.23
N GLN A 101 4.10 -16.72 -11.25
CA GLN A 101 5.06 -17.80 -11.42
C GLN A 101 4.35 -18.93 -12.14
N ALA A 102 3.99 -18.69 -13.41
CA ALA A 102 3.55 -19.75 -14.29
C ALA A 102 4.79 -20.60 -14.58
N LEU A 103 4.83 -21.81 -14.02
CA LEU A 103 5.72 -22.85 -14.54
C LEU A 103 5.16 -23.21 -15.93
N ALA A 104 5.63 -22.53 -16.97
CA ALA A 104 5.14 -22.68 -18.33
C ALA A 104 6.02 -23.63 -19.13
N ALA A 105 5.39 -24.51 -19.92
CA ALA A 105 5.98 -25.35 -20.95
C ALA A 105 7.01 -26.39 -20.47
N THR A 106 6.53 -27.64 -20.41
CA THR A 106 7.24 -28.86 -19.99
C THR A 106 7.50 -28.94 -18.50
N THR A 107 6.54 -29.54 -17.81
CA THR A 107 6.75 -29.97 -16.43
C THR A 107 7.16 -31.44 -16.37
N THR A 108 8.33 -31.69 -15.80
CA THR A 108 8.67 -33.03 -15.31
C THR A 108 8.06 -33.18 -13.93
N VAL A 109 7.40 -34.30 -13.70
CA VAL A 109 6.86 -34.71 -12.40
C VAL A 109 7.65 -35.91 -11.94
N ILE A 110 8.08 -35.90 -10.69
CA ILE A 110 8.80 -37.00 -10.05
C ILE A 110 8.05 -37.36 -8.77
N GLN A 111 7.43 -38.55 -8.77
CA GLN A 111 6.90 -39.12 -7.55
C GLN A 111 8.07 -39.56 -6.68
N ASN A 112 8.12 -39.09 -5.44
CA ASN A 112 9.18 -39.48 -4.52
C ASN A 112 8.96 -40.93 -4.09
N THR A 113 10.06 -41.59 -3.73
CA THR A 113 10.00 -42.83 -2.95
C THR A 113 10.38 -42.53 -1.50
N ALA A 114 9.92 -43.36 -0.57
CA ALA A 114 10.32 -43.24 0.82
C ALA A 114 11.81 -43.60 0.97
N GLN A 115 12.61 -42.67 1.49
CA GLN A 115 14.03 -42.86 1.76
C GLN A 115 14.36 -42.42 3.17
N THR A 116 15.36 -43.05 3.79
CA THR A 116 15.97 -42.60 5.05
C THR A 116 17.47 -42.72 4.91
N LEU A 117 18.15 -41.58 4.92
CA LEU A 117 19.58 -41.47 4.62
C LEU A 117 20.30 -40.86 5.82
N THR A 118 21.48 -41.38 6.12
CA THR A 118 22.33 -40.87 7.22
C THR A 118 23.30 -39.83 6.70
N LEU A 119 23.30 -38.65 7.33
CA LEU A 119 24.18 -37.54 7.01
C LEU A 119 25.29 -37.42 8.06
N SER A 120 26.48 -37.01 7.63
CA SER A 120 27.68 -36.85 8.47
C SER A 120 28.22 -35.42 8.47
N ALA A 121 27.84 -34.59 7.50
CA ALA A 121 28.22 -33.17 7.48
C ALA A 121 27.27 -32.33 6.61
N VAL A 122 27.33 -31.03 6.81
CA VAL A 122 26.70 -29.99 5.99
C VAL A 122 27.78 -28.99 5.59
N ALA A 123 27.78 -28.54 4.34
CA ALA A 123 28.65 -27.46 3.87
C ALA A 123 28.06 -26.07 4.21
N ALA A 124 28.83 -25.01 3.95
CA ALA A 124 28.25 -23.67 3.93
C ALA A 124 27.40 -23.49 2.65
N ALA A 125 26.31 -22.73 2.75
CA ALA A 125 25.47 -22.44 1.61
C ALA A 125 26.22 -21.66 0.51
N SER A 126 25.92 -21.97 -0.75
CA SER A 126 26.43 -21.28 -1.92
C SER A 126 25.39 -21.31 -3.05
N GLY A 127 25.14 -20.14 -3.66
CA GLY A 127 24.19 -20.02 -4.77
C GLY A 127 22.74 -20.42 -4.42
N GLY A 128 22.32 -20.29 -3.16
CA GLY A 128 21.00 -20.71 -2.69
C GLY A 128 20.85 -22.21 -2.41
N SER A 129 21.95 -22.96 -2.44
CA SER A 129 21.98 -24.40 -2.20
C SER A 129 23.02 -24.79 -1.15
N THR A 130 22.87 -25.96 -0.55
CA THR A 130 23.82 -26.50 0.43
C THR A 130 24.06 -27.98 0.17
N GLY A 131 25.33 -28.41 0.20
CA GLY A 131 25.71 -29.82 0.15
C GLY A 131 25.62 -30.48 1.52
N TYR A 132 24.94 -31.62 1.59
CA TYR A 132 24.82 -32.49 2.76
C TYR A 132 25.55 -33.80 2.46
N THR A 133 26.63 -34.06 3.18
CA THR A 133 27.48 -35.25 3.00
C THR A 133 26.95 -36.38 3.88
N GLY A 134 26.97 -37.61 3.38
CA GLY A 134 26.48 -38.78 4.11
C GLY A 134 26.67 -40.10 3.37
N THR A 135 25.95 -41.13 3.82
CA THR A 135 25.78 -42.39 3.09
C THR A 135 24.46 -42.30 2.32
N ILE A 136 24.56 -41.95 1.04
CA ILE A 136 23.41 -41.63 0.19
C ILE A 136 23.17 -42.81 -0.76
N THR A 137 22.79 -43.96 -0.18
CA THR A 137 22.55 -45.19 -0.94
C THR A 137 21.48 -44.96 -2.01
N GLY A 138 21.77 -45.34 -3.26
CA GLY A 138 20.88 -45.11 -4.39
C GLY A 138 20.95 -43.71 -4.99
N GLY A 139 21.68 -42.75 -4.38
CA GLY A 139 21.74 -41.36 -4.85
C GLY A 139 22.63 -41.11 -6.08
N ALA A 140 23.27 -42.13 -6.65
CA ALA A 140 24.12 -41.99 -7.83
C ALA A 140 23.36 -41.36 -9.03
N ALA A 141 24.10 -40.68 -9.91
CA ALA A 141 23.57 -40.13 -11.17
C ALA A 141 22.30 -39.26 -11.00
N ASN A 142 22.23 -38.45 -9.93
CA ASN A 142 21.08 -37.60 -9.62
C ASN A 142 19.75 -38.35 -9.44
N ALA A 143 19.79 -39.62 -9.02
CA ALA A 143 18.58 -40.42 -8.80
C ALA A 143 17.57 -39.80 -7.83
N PHE A 144 18.00 -38.87 -6.95
CA PHE A 144 17.14 -38.16 -6.02
C PHE A 144 16.88 -36.69 -6.41
N ALA A 145 17.28 -36.23 -7.60
CA ALA A 145 16.91 -34.89 -8.05
C ALA A 145 15.37 -34.75 -8.10
N GLY A 146 14.84 -33.67 -7.53
CA GLY A 146 13.39 -33.43 -7.37
C GLY A 146 12.77 -33.97 -6.11
N PHE A 147 13.47 -34.84 -5.38
CA PHE A 147 12.94 -35.38 -4.14
C PHE A 147 12.86 -34.30 -3.08
N VAL A 148 11.79 -34.36 -2.28
CA VAL A 148 11.60 -33.50 -1.12
C VAL A 148 12.10 -34.26 0.09
N PHE A 149 13.13 -33.71 0.74
CA PHE A 149 13.70 -34.27 1.96
C PHE A 149 13.41 -33.39 3.16
N VAL A 150 13.00 -34.02 4.26
CA VAL A 150 13.00 -33.43 5.60
C VAL A 150 14.32 -33.78 6.27
N ILE A 151 15.08 -32.74 6.63
CA ILE A 151 16.38 -32.82 7.29
C ILE A 151 16.22 -32.53 8.78
N THR A 152 16.73 -33.44 9.61
CA THR A 152 16.70 -33.34 11.07
C THR A 152 18.02 -33.81 11.68
N GLY A 153 18.27 -33.45 12.94
CA GLY A 153 19.37 -34.00 13.75
C GLY A 153 20.63 -33.13 13.83
N PHE A 154 20.76 -32.11 12.99
CA PHE A 154 21.84 -31.14 13.14
C PHE A 154 21.53 -30.18 14.30
N ALA A 155 22.55 -29.83 15.11
CA ALA A 155 22.36 -28.88 16.20
C ALA A 155 22.03 -27.46 15.71
N ASN A 156 22.54 -27.07 14.54
CA ASN A 156 22.24 -25.78 13.93
C ASN A 156 20.87 -25.85 13.22
N ALA A 157 19.91 -25.04 13.67
CA ALA A 157 18.56 -24.99 13.11
C ALA A 157 18.53 -24.69 11.61
N ASN A 158 19.48 -23.90 11.10
CA ASN A 158 19.55 -23.56 9.67
C ASN A 158 19.86 -24.76 8.77
N ASN A 159 20.39 -25.85 9.33
CA ASN A 159 20.69 -27.08 8.60
C ASN A 159 19.53 -28.09 8.63
N ASN A 160 18.45 -27.78 9.35
CA ASN A 160 17.25 -28.61 9.43
C ASN A 160 16.11 -27.93 8.67
N GLY A 161 15.15 -28.71 8.18
CA GLY A 161 14.01 -28.20 7.42
C GLY A 161 13.62 -29.09 6.26
N THR A 162 12.69 -28.61 5.43
CA THR A 162 12.22 -29.32 4.24
C THR A 162 12.81 -28.66 3.00
N PHE A 163 13.50 -29.44 2.16
CA PHE A 163 14.22 -28.93 1.00
C PHE A 163 14.04 -29.85 -0.20
N ILE A 164 14.11 -29.30 -1.41
CA ILE A 164 14.19 -30.09 -2.64
C ILE A 164 15.65 -30.47 -2.90
N CYS A 165 15.89 -31.72 -3.26
CA CYS A 165 17.17 -32.18 -3.75
C CYS A 165 17.39 -31.72 -5.20
N LEU A 166 18.43 -30.92 -5.41
CA LEU A 166 18.82 -30.38 -6.71
C LEU A 166 19.68 -31.38 -7.48
N THR A 167 20.65 -31.97 -6.79
CA THR A 167 21.54 -33.02 -7.33
C THR A 167 21.87 -34.03 -6.23
N SER A 168 22.19 -35.25 -6.63
CA SER A 168 22.60 -36.30 -5.71
C SER A 168 23.74 -37.15 -6.27
N THR A 169 24.62 -37.57 -5.37
CA THR A 169 25.62 -38.62 -5.59
C THR A 169 25.49 -39.68 -4.50
N VAL A 170 26.38 -40.68 -4.51
CA VAL A 170 26.43 -41.69 -3.44
C VAL A 170 26.86 -41.12 -2.08
N THR A 171 27.44 -39.91 -2.04
CA THR A 171 27.95 -39.30 -0.80
C THR A 171 27.41 -37.90 -0.51
N VAL A 172 26.75 -37.23 -1.46
CA VAL A 172 26.29 -35.85 -1.28
C VAL A 172 24.88 -35.67 -1.82
N LEU A 173 24.02 -35.03 -1.01
CA LEU A 173 22.78 -34.41 -1.45
C LEU A 173 22.98 -32.90 -1.54
N THR A 174 22.79 -32.30 -2.71
CA THR A 174 22.74 -30.84 -2.83
C THR A 174 21.29 -30.41 -2.70
N LEU A 175 20.94 -29.74 -1.61
CA LEU A 175 19.56 -29.36 -1.32
C LEU A 175 19.35 -27.84 -1.49
N SER A 176 18.10 -27.44 -1.72
CA SER A 176 17.64 -26.03 -1.83
C SER A 176 17.68 -25.25 -0.51
N ASN A 177 18.71 -25.45 0.31
CA ASN A 177 18.93 -24.69 1.54
C ASN A 177 19.85 -23.50 1.27
N ALA A 178 19.31 -22.29 1.31
CA ALA A 178 20.08 -21.06 1.12
C ALA A 178 20.83 -20.58 2.38
N PHE A 179 20.57 -21.18 3.54
CA PHE A 179 21.08 -20.72 4.85
C PHE A 179 21.96 -21.76 5.56
N GLY A 180 22.31 -22.85 4.86
CA GLY A 180 23.16 -23.90 5.39
C GLY A 180 24.48 -23.38 5.95
N THR A 181 24.84 -23.87 7.13
CA THR A 181 26.08 -23.53 7.84
C THR A 181 26.96 -24.76 7.94
N ALA A 182 28.25 -24.61 7.64
CA ALA A 182 29.18 -25.72 7.68
C ALA A 182 29.26 -26.36 9.08
N VAL A 183 28.91 -27.65 9.18
CA VAL A 183 28.95 -28.42 10.42
C VAL A 183 29.28 -29.88 10.11
N THR A 184 30.18 -30.49 10.88
CA THR A 184 30.44 -31.94 10.86
C THR A 184 29.72 -32.58 12.04
N ALA A 185 28.52 -33.10 11.80
CA ALA A 185 27.69 -33.76 12.81
C ALA A 185 26.75 -34.77 12.14
N ALA A 186 26.20 -35.69 12.93
CA ALA A 186 25.20 -36.62 12.42
C ALA A 186 23.87 -35.90 12.14
N GLY A 187 23.24 -36.25 11.02
CA GLY A 187 21.89 -35.82 10.66
C GLY A 187 21.15 -36.93 9.92
N THR A 188 19.88 -36.70 9.61
CA THR A 188 19.04 -37.64 8.86
C THR A 188 18.29 -36.88 7.78
N ALA A 189 18.28 -37.43 6.57
CA ALA A 189 17.43 -36.99 5.48
C ALA A 189 16.33 -38.03 5.23
N THR A 190 15.07 -37.62 5.27
CA THR A 190 13.93 -38.49 5.00
C THR A 190 13.10 -37.96 3.83
N SER A 191 12.78 -38.80 2.85
CA SER A 191 11.78 -38.49 1.82
C SER A 191 10.57 -39.39 2.01
N SER A 192 9.41 -38.94 1.52
CA SER A 192 8.13 -39.66 1.64
C SER A 192 7.55 -39.94 0.27
N ALA A 193 6.93 -41.12 0.09
CA ALA A 193 6.16 -41.44 -1.12
C ALA A 193 4.89 -40.58 -1.29
N ASN A 194 4.52 -39.83 -0.25
CA ASN A 194 3.40 -38.90 -0.32
C ASN A 194 3.74 -37.55 -0.96
N ASN A 195 4.99 -37.37 -1.40
CA ASN A 195 5.48 -36.12 -1.95
C ASN A 195 5.80 -36.27 -3.44
N THR A 196 5.61 -35.20 -4.19
CA THR A 196 5.90 -35.14 -5.63
C THR A 196 6.65 -33.86 -5.95
N GLY A 197 7.72 -33.97 -6.74
CA GLY A 197 8.47 -32.84 -7.29
C GLY A 197 7.99 -32.47 -8.68
N TYR A 198 7.71 -31.18 -8.90
CA TYR A 198 7.37 -30.59 -10.20
C TYR A 198 8.52 -29.70 -10.65
N PHE A 199 8.93 -29.80 -11.91
CA PHE A 199 10.02 -29.04 -12.50
C PHE A 199 9.54 -28.31 -13.73
N ALA A 200 9.70 -26.99 -13.85
CA ALA A 200 9.55 -26.34 -15.16
C ALA A 200 10.85 -26.39 -15.93
N ASN A 201 10.78 -26.85 -17.17
CA ASN A 201 11.91 -26.81 -18.10
C ASN A 201 12.05 -25.48 -18.85
N ALA A 202 11.28 -24.45 -18.47
CA ALA A 202 11.37 -23.11 -19.03
C ALA A 202 11.68 -22.09 -17.95
N THR A 203 12.16 -20.91 -18.38
CA THR A 203 12.47 -19.77 -17.51
C THR A 203 11.29 -19.44 -16.61
N VAL A 204 11.42 -19.75 -15.33
CA VAL A 204 10.48 -19.31 -14.30
C VAL A 204 11.00 -18.02 -13.68
N ALA A 205 10.07 -17.14 -13.30
CA ALA A 205 10.36 -15.96 -12.49
C ALA A 205 11.26 -16.25 -11.30
N THR A 206 12.27 -15.41 -11.07
CA THR A 206 13.26 -15.63 -10.00
C THR A 206 12.61 -15.48 -8.62
N TRP A 207 12.75 -16.52 -7.79
CA TRP A 207 12.43 -16.46 -6.35
C TRP A 207 13.62 -16.93 -5.51
N ALA A 208 13.63 -16.55 -4.24
CA ALA A 208 14.55 -17.15 -3.28
C ALA A 208 14.24 -18.65 -3.14
N SER A 209 15.26 -19.46 -2.85
CA SER A 209 15.01 -20.86 -2.49
C SER A 209 14.07 -20.94 -1.31
N ASN A 210 13.06 -21.81 -1.40
CA ASN A 210 11.96 -21.91 -0.45
C ASN A 210 11.11 -20.64 -0.29
N GLY A 211 11.17 -19.70 -1.24
CA GLY A 211 10.43 -18.44 -1.18
C GLY A 211 8.91 -18.56 -1.31
N VAL A 212 8.40 -19.72 -1.72
CA VAL A 212 6.96 -19.99 -1.88
C VAL A 212 6.50 -21.20 -1.06
N ILE A 213 7.18 -21.52 0.05
CA ILE A 213 6.65 -22.53 0.99
C ILE A 213 5.28 -22.05 1.52
N ASN A 214 4.34 -22.98 1.69
CA ASN A 214 2.93 -22.76 2.09
C ASN A 214 2.06 -22.06 1.04
N HIS A 215 2.63 -21.69 -0.11
CA HIS A 215 1.84 -21.19 -1.23
C HIS A 215 1.04 -22.32 -1.86
N SER A 216 -0.05 -21.96 -2.52
CA SER A 216 -0.94 -22.90 -3.18
C SER A 216 -0.73 -22.80 -4.68
N TYR A 217 -0.47 -23.90 -5.37
CA TYR A 217 -0.34 -23.93 -6.83
C TYR A 217 -1.37 -24.87 -7.42
N THR A 218 -2.09 -24.39 -8.43
CA THR A 218 -2.99 -25.19 -9.25
C THR A 218 -2.22 -25.74 -10.45
N MET A 219 -2.01 -27.05 -10.44
CA MET A 219 -1.42 -27.83 -11.52
C MET A 219 -2.52 -28.24 -12.50
N THR A 220 -2.32 -27.99 -13.79
CA THR A 220 -3.25 -28.36 -14.86
C THR A 220 -2.50 -28.88 -16.08
N GLY A 221 -3.22 -29.49 -17.02
CA GLY A 221 -2.66 -29.92 -18.29
C GLY A 221 -2.03 -31.31 -18.27
N PHE A 222 -2.12 -32.05 -17.15
CA PHE A 222 -1.77 -33.46 -17.10
C PHE A 222 -2.91 -34.34 -17.64
N GLY A 223 -2.62 -35.17 -18.63
CA GLY A 223 -3.63 -35.95 -19.36
C GLY A 223 -3.43 -37.46 -19.20
N GLY A 224 -4.45 -38.24 -19.58
CA GLY A 224 -4.39 -39.71 -19.54
C GLY A 224 -4.24 -40.27 -18.13
N GLY A 225 -3.36 -41.27 -17.94
CA GLY A 225 -3.09 -41.90 -16.65
C GLY A 225 -2.44 -40.99 -15.59
N ASN A 226 -2.08 -39.75 -15.95
CA ASN A 226 -1.39 -38.79 -15.08
C ASN A 226 -2.35 -37.73 -14.51
N ALA A 227 -3.67 -37.92 -14.61
CA ALA A 227 -4.65 -36.94 -14.14
C ALA A 227 -4.51 -36.60 -12.64
N ALA A 228 -3.91 -37.50 -11.86
CA ALA A 228 -3.61 -37.32 -10.43
C ALA A 228 -2.52 -36.27 -10.15
N ASP A 229 -1.78 -35.83 -11.18
CA ASP A 229 -0.83 -34.71 -11.07
C ASP A 229 -1.51 -33.34 -11.23
N ASN A 230 -2.77 -33.31 -11.66
CA ASN A 230 -3.60 -32.09 -11.64
C ASN A 230 -4.22 -31.90 -10.25
N GLY A 231 -4.34 -30.64 -9.84
CA GLY A 231 -4.95 -30.29 -8.56
C GLY A 231 -4.38 -29.01 -7.99
N THR A 232 -4.92 -28.59 -6.86
CA THR A 232 -4.37 -27.47 -6.10
C THR A 232 -3.59 -28.03 -4.91
N PHE A 233 -2.30 -27.74 -4.86
CA PHE A 233 -1.39 -28.30 -3.86
C PHE A 233 -0.65 -27.20 -3.09
N THR A 234 -0.41 -27.46 -1.80
CA THR A 234 0.46 -26.61 -0.98
C THR A 234 1.93 -26.99 -1.19
N VAL A 235 2.76 -25.98 -1.40
CA VAL A 235 4.20 -26.14 -1.60
C VAL A 235 4.90 -26.40 -0.27
N LEU A 236 5.63 -27.51 -0.21
CA LEU A 236 6.46 -27.94 0.93
C LEU A 236 7.88 -27.39 0.85
N ALA A 237 8.41 -27.26 -0.38
CA ALA A 237 9.74 -26.73 -0.67
C ALA A 237 9.76 -26.18 -2.10
N SER A 238 10.65 -25.23 -2.38
CA SER A 238 10.81 -24.68 -3.73
C SER A 238 12.25 -24.28 -4.02
N HIS A 239 12.60 -24.22 -5.30
CA HIS A 239 13.89 -23.70 -5.74
C HIS A 239 13.77 -23.00 -7.09
N ASN A 240 14.59 -21.98 -7.31
CA ASN A 240 14.87 -21.44 -8.64
C ASN A 240 16.35 -21.07 -8.66
N THR A 241 17.04 -21.46 -9.73
CA THR A 241 18.41 -21.02 -9.98
C THR A 241 18.38 -19.67 -10.71
N ASN A 242 19.00 -18.64 -10.14
CA ASN A 242 19.18 -17.30 -10.76
C ASN A 242 20.11 -17.30 -12.02
N SER A 243 20.36 -18.46 -12.62
CA SER A 243 21.09 -18.61 -13.88
C SER A 243 20.12 -18.44 -15.04
N LEU A 244 20.54 -17.86 -16.16
CA LEU A 244 19.76 -17.55 -17.39
C LEU A 244 19.02 -18.74 -18.05
N THR A 245 18.98 -19.90 -17.40
CA THR A 245 18.25 -21.14 -17.75
C THR A 245 17.32 -21.60 -16.63
N SER A 246 16.79 -20.66 -15.82
CA SER A 246 16.04 -20.87 -14.58
C SER A 246 14.98 -21.97 -14.63
N VAL A 247 15.33 -23.17 -14.16
CA VAL A 247 14.39 -24.27 -13.88
C VAL A 247 13.76 -24.01 -12.52
N GLY A 248 12.46 -23.75 -12.47
CA GLY A 248 11.70 -23.66 -11.22
C GLY A 248 11.34 -25.07 -10.73
N MET A 249 11.49 -25.31 -9.44
CA MET A 249 11.13 -26.58 -8.80
C MET A 249 10.14 -26.34 -7.66
N LEU A 250 9.08 -27.15 -7.61
CA LEU A 250 8.08 -27.17 -6.56
C LEU A 250 7.97 -28.58 -5.97
N GLY A 251 8.14 -28.72 -4.67
CA GLY A 251 7.86 -29.94 -3.94
C GLY A 251 6.52 -29.81 -3.24
N VAL A 252 5.58 -30.72 -3.49
CA VAL A 252 4.24 -30.68 -2.89
C VAL A 252 3.87 -32.03 -2.25
N ALA A 253 2.87 -32.03 -1.38
CA ALA A 253 2.24 -33.26 -0.91
C ALA A 253 1.24 -33.76 -1.95
N ASN A 254 1.60 -34.82 -2.68
CA ASN A 254 0.72 -35.50 -3.64
C ASN A 254 1.06 -37.00 -3.69
N ALA A 255 0.42 -37.81 -2.84
CA ALA A 255 0.65 -39.25 -2.79
C ALA A 255 0.20 -40.02 -4.05
N SER A 256 -0.67 -39.41 -4.85
CA SER A 256 -1.21 -40.02 -6.07
C SER A 256 -0.46 -39.60 -7.33
N GLY A 257 0.58 -38.76 -7.21
CA GLY A 257 1.31 -38.27 -8.36
C GLY A 257 2.04 -39.38 -9.11
N VAL A 258 2.26 -39.19 -10.41
CA VAL A 258 2.93 -40.18 -11.26
C VAL A 258 4.14 -39.54 -11.91
N THR A 259 5.28 -40.24 -11.91
CA THR A 259 6.47 -39.72 -12.61
C THR A 259 6.20 -39.63 -14.11
N THR A 260 6.19 -38.41 -14.66
CA THR A 260 5.83 -38.15 -16.05
C THR A 260 6.51 -36.89 -16.60
N ASN A 261 6.56 -36.76 -17.92
CA ASN A 261 7.02 -35.57 -18.61
C ASN A 261 5.89 -35.05 -19.50
N GLN A 262 5.38 -33.85 -19.21
CA GLN A 262 4.25 -33.29 -19.96
C GLN A 262 4.53 -31.85 -20.41
N ALA A 263 4.66 -31.67 -21.72
CA ALA A 263 4.94 -30.37 -22.36
C ALA A 263 3.85 -29.32 -22.12
N SER A 264 2.59 -29.76 -22.01
CA SER A 264 1.40 -28.89 -21.91
C SER A 264 0.89 -28.70 -20.49
N ALA A 265 1.64 -29.13 -19.48
CA ALA A 265 1.26 -28.91 -18.10
C ALA A 265 1.74 -27.54 -17.60
N PHE A 266 0.93 -26.95 -16.73
CA PHE A 266 1.11 -25.60 -16.19
C PHE A 266 0.84 -25.61 -14.70
N ALA A 267 1.69 -24.93 -13.93
CA ALA A 267 1.37 -24.56 -12.56
C ALA A 267 1.00 -23.08 -12.53
N THR A 268 -0.16 -22.75 -11.97
CA THR A 268 -0.56 -21.37 -11.70
C THR A 268 -0.64 -21.18 -10.21
N GLU A 269 0.04 -20.15 -9.71
CA GLU A 269 -0.10 -19.78 -8.31
C GLU A 269 -1.57 -19.40 -8.00
N ASN A 270 -2.08 -20.00 -6.93
CA ASN A 270 -3.43 -19.87 -6.40
C ASN A 270 -3.40 -19.53 -4.90
N THR A 271 -2.32 -18.88 -4.45
CA THR A 271 -2.22 -18.46 -3.06
C THR A 271 -3.19 -17.32 -2.82
N ILE A 272 -4.07 -17.50 -1.85
CA ILE A 272 -5.04 -16.48 -1.46
C ILE A 272 -4.25 -15.29 -0.87
N PRO A 273 -4.50 -14.04 -1.29
CA PRO A 273 -3.74 -12.86 -0.85
C PRO A 273 -3.56 -12.71 0.67
N SER A 274 -4.53 -13.16 1.46
CA SER A 274 -4.47 -13.08 2.93
C SER A 274 -3.43 -14.02 3.56
N LEU A 275 -2.96 -15.03 2.82
CA LEU A 275 -1.96 -16.01 3.28
C LEU A 275 -0.55 -15.67 2.77
N ASP A 276 -0.43 -14.75 1.82
CA ASP A 276 0.82 -14.38 1.17
C ASP A 276 1.10 -12.89 1.37
N LEU A 277 1.49 -12.54 2.60
CA LEU A 277 1.85 -11.17 2.94
C LEU A 277 3.20 -10.72 2.35
N VAL A 278 3.90 -11.61 1.64
CA VAL A 278 5.14 -11.31 0.94
C VAL A 278 4.84 -10.63 -0.39
N HIS A 279 3.92 -11.21 -1.19
CA HIS A 279 3.57 -10.65 -2.48
C HIS A 279 2.37 -9.71 -2.41
N TRP A 280 1.48 -9.91 -1.43
CA TRP A 280 0.29 -9.10 -1.24
C TRP A 280 0.41 -8.26 0.03
N THR A 281 0.02 -7.00 -0.05
CA THR A 281 -0.16 -6.18 1.15
C THR A 281 -1.61 -5.74 1.25
N PRO A 282 -2.19 -5.72 2.47
CA PRO A 282 -3.52 -5.17 2.65
C PRO A 282 -3.52 -3.70 2.21
N TYR A 283 -4.49 -3.34 1.40
CA TYR A 283 -4.68 -2.00 0.87
C TYR A 283 -5.99 -1.47 1.43
N ASN A 284 -5.94 -1.03 2.68
CA ASN A 284 -7.12 -0.55 3.41
C ASN A 284 -7.46 0.86 2.94
N TYR A 285 -8.62 1.04 2.32
CA TYR A 285 -9.09 2.34 1.90
C TYR A 285 -10.58 2.54 2.17
N GLU A 286 -10.99 3.80 2.21
CA GLU A 286 -12.40 4.22 2.21
C GLU A 286 -12.60 5.28 1.13
N VAL A 287 -13.81 5.34 0.57
CA VAL A 287 -14.22 6.36 -0.41
C VAL A 287 -15.42 7.10 0.16
N TRP A 288 -15.29 8.41 0.25
CA TRP A 288 -16.26 9.31 0.87
C TRP A 288 -16.73 10.35 -0.13
N GLN A 289 -18.02 10.67 -0.14
CA GLN A 289 -18.62 11.63 -1.04
C GLN A 289 -19.21 12.81 -0.25
N MET A 290 -18.97 14.03 -0.75
CA MET A 290 -19.66 15.24 -0.28
C MET A 290 -21.17 15.13 -0.50
N THR A 291 -21.96 15.63 0.46
CA THR A 291 -23.43 15.62 0.40
C THR A 291 -24.01 17.02 0.20
N ASP A 292 -23.24 17.94 -0.38
CA ASP A 292 -23.72 19.29 -0.67
C ASP A 292 -24.78 19.30 -1.78
N ALA A 293 -25.50 20.42 -1.93
CA ALA A 293 -26.53 20.55 -2.96
C ALA A 293 -25.99 20.31 -4.39
N SER A 294 -24.71 20.59 -4.62
CA SER A 294 -24.02 20.38 -5.89
C SER A 294 -23.55 18.94 -6.11
N ALA A 295 -23.63 18.05 -5.10
CA ALA A 295 -23.13 16.69 -5.20
C ALA A 295 -23.85 15.85 -6.26
N ALA A 296 -25.10 16.18 -6.59
CA ALA A 296 -25.87 15.48 -7.63
C ALA A 296 -25.38 15.80 -9.06
N THR A 297 -24.88 17.02 -9.30
CA THR A 297 -24.44 17.47 -10.64
C THR A 297 -22.92 17.46 -10.81
N SER A 298 -22.19 17.58 -9.69
CA SER A 298 -20.73 17.64 -9.65
C SER A 298 -20.24 17.00 -8.36
N PRO A 299 -20.33 15.67 -8.24
CA PRO A 299 -19.89 14.97 -7.05
C PRO A 299 -18.40 15.20 -6.81
N ILE A 300 -18.03 15.33 -5.54
CA ILE A 300 -16.64 15.33 -5.11
C ILE A 300 -16.49 14.13 -4.18
N LEU A 301 -15.64 13.21 -4.62
CA LEU A 301 -15.31 12.01 -3.89
C LEU A 301 -13.86 12.09 -3.43
N MET A 302 -13.61 11.62 -2.22
CA MET A 302 -12.29 11.49 -1.63
C MET A 302 -12.05 10.05 -1.25
N ARG A 303 -10.96 9.47 -1.75
CA ARG A 303 -10.44 8.19 -1.28
C ARG A 303 -9.35 8.44 -0.25
N PHE A 304 -9.45 7.81 0.91
CA PHE A 304 -8.37 7.69 1.88
C PHE A 304 -7.80 6.29 1.83
N VAL A 305 -6.47 6.18 1.75
CA VAL A 305 -5.74 4.93 1.92
C VAL A 305 -4.94 5.02 3.20
N TYR A 306 -5.11 4.02 4.06
CA TYR A 306 -4.54 3.99 5.39
C TYR A 306 -3.39 2.98 5.43
N ALA A 307 -2.17 3.46 5.64
CA ALA A 307 -0.97 2.65 5.66
C ALA A 307 -0.03 3.05 6.81
N THR A 308 1.18 2.51 6.79
CA THR A 308 2.26 2.88 7.70
C THR A 308 3.61 2.90 7.00
N ASN A 309 4.45 3.92 7.26
CA ASN A 309 5.82 3.99 6.69
C ASN A 309 6.83 3.17 7.48
N SER A 310 6.53 2.97 8.75
CA SER A 310 7.25 2.17 9.73
C SER A 310 6.22 1.84 10.80
N LEU A 311 6.43 0.80 11.61
CA LEU A 311 5.46 0.37 12.62
C LEU A 311 4.96 1.47 13.59
N LEU A 312 5.48 2.70 13.58
CA LEU A 312 5.16 3.74 14.56
C LEU A 312 4.56 5.00 13.93
N ILE A 313 4.45 5.06 12.60
CA ILE A 313 4.07 6.29 11.91
C ILE A 313 2.82 6.00 11.08
N PRO A 314 1.65 6.55 11.47
CA PRO A 314 0.47 6.57 10.60
C PRO A 314 0.84 7.05 9.21
N ASN A 315 0.14 6.62 8.18
CA ASN A 315 0.32 7.15 6.84
C ASN A 315 -1.05 7.24 6.19
N ILE A 316 -1.40 8.43 5.73
CA ILE A 316 -2.63 8.65 4.98
C ILE A 316 -2.26 9.13 3.61
N ASN A 317 -2.71 8.40 2.61
CA ASN A 317 -2.73 8.88 1.25
C ASN A 317 -4.15 9.23 0.87
N PHE A 318 -4.31 10.23 0.02
CA PHE A 318 -5.62 10.55 -0.50
C PHE A 318 -5.58 10.84 -2.01
N ILE A 319 -6.73 10.60 -2.63
CA ILE A 319 -7.04 11.03 -4.00
C ILE A 319 -8.43 11.68 -3.97
N ILE A 320 -8.59 12.78 -4.68
CA ILE A 320 -9.88 13.44 -4.86
C ILE A 320 -10.26 13.38 -6.33
N SER A 321 -11.51 13.05 -6.62
CA SER A 321 -12.01 12.98 -7.99
C SER A 321 -13.48 13.32 -8.08
N THR A 322 -13.92 13.63 -9.30
CA THR A 322 -15.34 13.82 -9.62
C THR A 322 -16.07 12.50 -9.89
N SER A 323 -15.37 11.37 -10.01
CA SER A 323 -16.00 10.04 -10.08
C SER A 323 -15.01 8.94 -9.72
N PHE A 324 -15.52 7.83 -9.18
CA PHE A 324 -14.74 6.62 -8.92
C PHE A 324 -15.44 5.39 -9.52
N SER A 325 -14.65 4.41 -9.92
CA SER A 325 -15.08 3.06 -10.28
C SER A 325 -14.08 2.08 -9.69
N ASN A 326 -14.56 1.09 -8.92
CA ASN A 326 -13.73 0.01 -8.37
C ASN A 326 -12.48 0.51 -7.65
N ALA A 327 -12.62 1.35 -6.63
CA ALA A 327 -11.56 2.05 -5.91
C ALA A 327 -10.84 3.18 -6.68
N TRP A 328 -10.92 3.26 -8.01
CA TRP A 328 -10.08 4.16 -8.80
C TRP A 328 -10.81 5.36 -9.33
N PRO A 329 -10.17 6.54 -9.36
CA PRO A 329 -10.79 7.71 -9.94
C PRO A 329 -10.98 7.51 -11.46
N THR A 330 -12.14 7.88 -11.97
CA THR A 330 -12.47 7.82 -13.41
C THR A 330 -12.76 9.21 -13.99
N GLY A 331 -12.84 10.22 -13.14
CA GLY A 331 -13.17 11.59 -13.51
C GLY A 331 -11.95 12.49 -13.53
N ASN A 332 -12.18 13.81 -13.45
CA ASN A 332 -11.10 14.74 -13.17
C ASN A 332 -10.50 14.38 -11.81
N THR A 333 -9.17 14.42 -11.69
CA THR A 333 -8.47 14.04 -10.45
C THR A 333 -7.60 15.15 -9.93
N PHE A 334 -7.48 15.19 -8.61
CA PHE A 334 -6.34 15.77 -7.94
C PHE A 334 -5.15 14.81 -8.09
N SER A 335 -4.31 15.04 -9.09
CA SER A 335 -3.01 14.39 -9.29
C SER A 335 -2.17 15.16 -10.31
N SER A 336 -0.84 15.15 -10.18
CA SER A 336 0.05 15.69 -11.22
C SER A 336 -0.21 14.96 -12.54
N ALA A 337 -0.39 15.69 -13.63
CA ALA A 337 -0.99 15.23 -14.89
C ALA A 337 -0.24 14.14 -15.70
N ALA A 338 0.72 13.43 -15.11
CA ALA A 338 1.37 12.27 -15.72
C ALA A 338 1.24 10.98 -14.88
N VAL A 339 0.84 11.08 -13.61
CA VAL A 339 0.90 9.98 -12.64
C VAL A 339 -0.12 10.23 -11.53
N TYR A 340 -1.00 9.26 -11.23
CA TYR A 340 -1.90 9.31 -10.07
C TYR A 340 -1.12 9.19 -8.76
N GLN A 341 -0.37 10.23 -8.39
CA GLN A 341 0.36 10.23 -7.13
C GLN A 341 -0.59 10.52 -5.98
N GLU A 342 -0.87 9.47 -5.22
CA GLU A 342 -1.31 9.55 -3.84
C GLU A 342 -0.44 10.55 -3.07
N THR A 343 -1.06 11.63 -2.59
CA THR A 343 -0.38 12.63 -1.77
C THR A 343 -0.22 12.08 -0.37
N ILE A 344 1.02 11.91 0.05
CA ILE A 344 1.39 11.34 1.34
C ILE A 344 1.33 12.39 2.42
N VAL A 345 0.59 12.09 3.47
CA VAL A 345 0.42 12.97 4.61
C VAL A 345 0.93 12.26 5.87
N THR A 346 2.24 12.28 6.11
CA THR A 346 2.87 12.12 7.44
C THR A 346 4.37 12.44 7.43
N SER A 347 4.88 13.01 8.51
CA SER A 347 6.31 13.25 8.71
C SER A 347 7.06 11.96 9.07
N SER A 348 8.19 11.73 8.42
CA SER A 348 8.98 10.50 8.49
C SER A 348 9.78 10.26 9.78
N ASN A 349 9.76 11.18 10.77
CA ASN A 349 10.90 11.27 11.70
C ASN A 349 10.59 11.15 13.20
N ASN A 350 9.36 10.86 13.62
CA ASN A 350 9.11 10.68 15.05
C ASN A 350 8.25 9.44 15.33
N PRO A 351 8.79 8.41 16.00
CA PRO A 351 7.99 7.29 16.47
C PRO A 351 6.98 7.82 17.48
N GLY A 352 5.73 8.02 17.03
CA GLY A 352 4.65 8.26 17.96
C GLY A 352 4.45 7.00 18.78
N GLY A 353 4.66 7.10 20.09
CA GLY A 353 4.10 6.10 21.01
C GLY A 353 2.57 6.17 20.99
N PRO A 354 1.89 5.49 21.93
CA PRO A 354 0.43 5.47 22.04
C PRO A 354 -0.20 6.83 22.45
N THR A 355 0.54 7.93 22.28
CA THR A 355 0.09 9.28 22.57
C THR A 355 -1.10 9.63 21.67
N LEU A 356 -2.17 10.09 22.31
CA LEU A 356 -3.32 10.65 21.64
C LEU A 356 -3.03 12.08 21.22
N TYR A 357 -3.32 12.39 19.97
CA TYR A 357 -3.23 13.73 19.43
C TYR A 357 -4.60 14.19 18.97
N GLU A 358 -4.84 15.48 19.08
CA GLU A 358 -6.10 16.10 18.69
C GLU A 358 -6.21 16.11 17.16
N SER A 359 -7.36 15.65 16.66
CA SER A 359 -7.71 15.71 15.25
C SER A 359 -9.06 16.42 15.12
N ASN A 360 -9.08 17.46 14.31
CA ASN A 360 -10.18 18.40 14.17
C ASN A 360 -10.71 18.33 12.73
N PHE A 361 -12.03 18.25 12.60
CA PHE A 361 -12.70 18.19 11.31
C PHE A 361 -13.86 19.20 11.31
N CYS A 362 -14.00 19.92 10.20
CA CYS A 362 -15.07 20.88 10.00
C CYS A 362 -15.62 20.75 8.59
N VAL A 363 -16.94 20.82 8.46
CA VAL A 363 -17.61 21.00 7.17
C VAL A 363 -18.53 22.20 7.24
N ASP A 364 -18.74 22.85 6.10
CA ASP A 364 -19.80 23.83 5.96
C ASP A 364 -21.15 23.20 6.31
N VAL A 365 -22.11 23.98 6.82
CA VAL A 365 -23.48 23.52 7.07
C VAL A 365 -24.12 23.01 5.77
N ALA A 366 -23.76 23.63 4.64
CA ALA A 366 -24.19 23.21 3.32
C ALA A 366 -23.41 21.99 2.77
N GLY A 367 -22.43 21.44 3.49
CA GLY A 367 -21.61 20.30 3.09
C GLY A 367 -20.55 20.58 2.01
N GLY A 368 -20.51 21.80 1.46
CA GLY A 368 -19.67 22.17 0.31
C GLY A 368 -18.20 22.42 0.61
N SER A 369 -17.75 22.16 1.84
CA SER A 369 -16.33 22.24 2.21
C SER A 369 -16.00 21.17 3.24
N LEU A 370 -14.75 20.75 3.27
CA LEU A 370 -14.17 19.91 4.31
C LEU A 370 -12.81 20.46 4.68
N SER A 371 -12.61 20.78 5.94
CA SER A 371 -11.31 21.12 6.49
C SER A 371 -10.98 20.12 7.58
N MET A 372 -9.82 19.49 7.48
CA MET A 372 -9.31 18.59 8.51
C MET A 372 -7.91 19.00 8.93
N MET A 373 -7.64 18.86 10.22
CA MET A 373 -6.33 18.99 10.81
C MET A 373 -6.09 17.77 11.68
N LEU A 374 -5.08 16.96 11.38
CA LEU A 374 -4.83 15.71 12.10
C LEU A 374 -3.59 15.83 12.98
N TRP A 375 -3.66 15.15 14.12
CA TRP A 375 -2.56 14.91 15.06
C TRP A 375 -1.89 16.17 15.62
N ARG A 376 -2.69 17.18 15.94
CA ARG A 376 -2.28 18.38 16.66
C ARG A 376 -2.00 18.08 18.14
N PRO A 377 -1.02 18.73 18.79
CA PRO A 377 -0.04 19.68 18.25
C PRO A 377 1.28 19.01 17.83
N ASN A 378 1.25 17.75 17.35
CA ASN A 378 2.47 17.02 17.03
C ASN A 378 3.35 17.84 16.07
N GLY A 379 4.48 18.31 16.60
CA GLY A 379 5.38 19.22 15.92
C GLY A 379 6.03 18.65 14.66
N ASN A 380 5.91 17.34 14.41
CA ASN A 380 6.29 16.73 13.13
C ASN A 380 5.08 16.07 12.47
N GLY A 381 4.21 15.37 13.22
CA GLY A 381 3.13 14.57 12.63
C GLY A 381 1.89 15.33 12.14
N ALA A 382 1.74 16.62 12.48
CA ALA A 382 0.53 17.36 12.15
C ALA A 382 0.35 17.57 10.63
N CYS A 383 -0.89 17.49 10.17
CA CYS A 383 -1.24 17.78 8.78
C CYS A 383 -2.58 18.49 8.64
N ILE A 384 -2.74 19.18 7.51
CA ILE A 384 -4.00 19.82 7.11
C ILE A 384 -4.36 19.36 5.71
N LEU A 385 -5.66 19.10 5.51
CA LEU A 385 -6.27 18.94 4.20
C LEU A 385 -7.57 19.75 4.17
N VAL A 386 -7.71 20.58 3.15
CA VAL A 386 -8.88 21.43 2.91
C VAL A 386 -9.39 21.17 1.50
N LEU A 387 -10.69 20.91 1.41
CA LEU A 387 -11.50 20.93 0.20
C LEU A 387 -12.50 22.06 0.32
N ASP A 388 -12.57 22.91 -0.69
CA ASP A 388 -13.53 24.00 -0.70
C ASP A 388 -14.08 24.22 -2.10
N ARG A 389 -15.41 24.22 -2.24
CA ARG A 389 -16.06 24.64 -3.48
C ARG A 389 -15.69 26.09 -3.76
N ALA A 390 -15.66 26.45 -5.04
CA ALA A 390 -15.61 27.85 -5.44
C ALA A 390 -16.73 28.63 -4.74
N LYS A 391 -16.45 29.88 -4.37
CA LYS A 391 -17.39 30.77 -3.69
C LYS A 391 -17.73 31.97 -4.57
N ASP A 392 -18.98 32.42 -4.54
CA ASP A 392 -19.35 33.73 -5.09
C ASP A 392 -18.86 34.87 -4.18
N ASN A 393 -19.27 36.11 -4.48
CA ASN A 393 -18.92 37.30 -3.69
C ASN A 393 -19.64 37.36 -2.32
N PHE A 394 -20.57 36.45 -2.05
CA PHE A 394 -21.33 36.34 -0.80
C PHE A 394 -20.95 35.10 0.02
N GLY A 395 -19.97 34.31 -0.42
CA GLY A 395 -19.52 33.10 0.28
C GLY A 395 -20.39 31.88 0.01
N THR A 396 -21.34 31.98 -0.92
CA THR A 396 -22.17 30.85 -1.35
C THR A 396 -21.35 29.91 -2.23
N SER A 397 -21.43 28.61 -1.97
CA SER A 397 -20.80 27.60 -2.83
C SER A 397 -21.38 27.65 -4.24
N ILE A 398 -20.51 27.71 -5.24
CA ILE A 398 -20.85 27.61 -6.66
C ILE A 398 -20.16 26.41 -7.30
N ASP A 399 -20.75 25.90 -8.37
CA ASP A 399 -20.37 24.63 -8.99
C ASP A 399 -19.35 24.78 -10.13
N SER A 400 -18.37 25.67 -9.96
CA SER A 400 -17.36 25.94 -11.01
C SER A 400 -16.16 25.01 -10.89
N PHE A 401 -15.61 24.90 -9.67
CA PHE A 401 -14.47 24.05 -9.34
C PHE A 401 -14.44 23.80 -7.83
N THR A 402 -13.61 22.86 -7.41
CA THR A 402 -13.24 22.63 -6.01
C THR A 402 -11.75 22.87 -5.86
N THR A 403 -11.35 23.65 -4.86
CA THR A 403 -9.95 23.82 -4.50
C THR A 403 -9.55 22.79 -3.48
N VAL A 404 -8.41 22.15 -3.70
CA VAL A 404 -7.77 21.23 -2.76
C VAL A 404 -6.51 21.90 -2.25
N CYS A 405 -6.35 21.99 -0.94
CA CYS A 405 -5.15 22.47 -0.27
C CYS A 405 -4.68 21.43 0.75
N PHE A 406 -3.40 21.14 0.79
CA PHE A 406 -2.83 20.30 1.85
C PHE A 406 -1.51 20.87 2.35
N ALA A 407 -1.15 20.53 3.59
CA ALA A 407 0.15 20.85 4.17
C ALA A 407 0.51 19.79 5.23
N THR A 408 1.78 19.39 5.28
CA THR A 408 2.32 18.61 6.40
C THR A 408 3.36 19.41 7.15
N ASN A 409 3.55 19.08 8.41
CA ASN A 409 4.59 19.67 9.22
C ASN A 409 5.95 18.97 8.98
N GLY A 410 7.03 19.76 8.87
CA GLY A 410 8.42 19.27 8.80
C GLY A 410 8.96 18.80 7.43
N GLN A 411 8.15 18.69 6.37
CA GLN A 411 8.59 18.13 5.07
C GLN A 411 8.53 19.10 3.87
N ASN A 412 8.20 20.38 4.06
CA ASN A 412 7.92 21.32 2.95
C ASN A 412 6.85 20.85 1.96
N THR A 413 6.10 19.77 2.26
CA THR A 413 5.04 19.27 1.38
C THR A 413 3.76 20.03 1.67
N SER A 414 3.56 21.07 0.87
CA SER A 414 2.29 21.78 0.78
C SER A 414 1.94 21.92 -0.70
N GLY A 415 0.66 21.80 -1.01
CA GLY A 415 0.20 21.88 -2.37
C GLY A 415 -1.20 22.41 -2.46
N GLN A 416 -1.48 22.99 -3.62
CA GLN A 416 -2.80 23.47 -4.00
C GLN A 416 -3.10 23.09 -5.45
N GLN A 417 -4.33 22.66 -5.73
CA GLN A 417 -4.80 22.37 -7.08
C GLN A 417 -6.30 22.67 -7.19
N LEU A 418 -6.74 22.97 -8.41
CA LEU A 418 -8.14 23.12 -8.77
C LEU A 418 -8.67 21.87 -9.47
N LEU A 419 -9.81 21.40 -9.00
CA LEU A 419 -10.58 20.33 -9.60
C LEU A 419 -11.83 20.93 -10.28
N PHE A 420 -11.78 21.06 -11.60
CA PHE A 420 -12.88 21.63 -12.39
C PHE A 420 -14.04 20.65 -12.54
N LYS A 421 -15.25 21.19 -12.65
CA LYS A 421 -16.44 20.43 -13.03
C LYS A 421 -16.28 19.77 -14.41
N PRO A 422 -16.73 18.52 -14.61
CA PRO A 422 -16.77 17.89 -15.93
C PRO A 422 -17.59 18.74 -16.92
N GLY A 423 -17.01 19.03 -18.09
CA GLY A 423 -17.69 19.77 -19.17
C GLY A 423 -17.52 21.29 -19.16
N ASN A 424 -17.00 21.91 -18.09
CA ASN A 424 -16.83 23.38 -18.01
C ASN A 424 -15.55 23.92 -18.68
N GLY A 425 -14.96 23.18 -19.64
CA GLY A 425 -13.77 23.61 -20.38
C GLY A 425 -12.53 23.74 -19.48
N GLY A 426 -11.74 22.67 -19.37
CA GLY A 426 -10.48 22.72 -18.64
C GLY A 426 -9.48 23.65 -19.32
N VAL A 427 -9.36 24.89 -18.86
CA VAL A 427 -8.32 25.82 -19.31
C VAL A 427 -7.16 25.78 -18.33
N ILE A 428 -6.55 24.61 -18.15
CA ILE A 428 -5.13 24.54 -17.81
C ILE A 428 -4.59 23.39 -18.64
N PRO A 429 -3.58 23.60 -19.52
CA PRO A 429 -2.90 22.49 -20.20
C PRO A 429 -2.52 21.45 -19.16
N ALA A 430 -2.69 20.16 -19.45
CA ALA A 430 -2.35 19.09 -18.52
C ALA A 430 -0.95 19.30 -17.86
N GLY A 431 0.02 19.87 -18.57
CA GLY A 431 1.34 20.24 -18.02
C GLY A 431 1.42 21.42 -17.03
N ALA A 432 0.33 22.15 -16.79
CA ALA A 432 0.25 23.29 -15.87
C ALA A 432 -0.69 23.04 -14.65
N GLN A 433 -1.31 21.85 -14.55
CA GLN A 433 -1.78 21.30 -13.27
C GLN A 433 -0.60 20.74 -12.46
N GLN A 434 0.47 21.53 -12.35
CA GLN A 434 1.53 21.21 -11.42
C GLN A 434 0.97 21.44 -10.03
N LEU A 435 1.25 20.50 -9.12
CA LEU A 435 1.19 20.78 -7.69
C LEU A 435 2.02 22.04 -7.46
N ASN A 436 1.36 23.18 -7.33
CA ASN A 436 2.04 24.40 -6.97
C ASN A 436 2.50 24.21 -5.53
N ILE A 437 3.80 24.31 -5.30
CA ILE A 437 4.39 24.16 -3.98
C ILE A 437 3.87 25.33 -3.13
N GLY A 438 2.97 25.00 -2.20
CA GLY A 438 2.37 25.94 -1.27
C GLY A 438 1.04 26.55 -1.69
N TRP A 439 0.41 27.16 -0.70
CA TRP A 439 -0.89 27.81 -0.79
C TRP A 439 -0.78 29.23 -1.38
N CYS A 440 -1.63 29.66 -2.30
CA CYS A 440 -1.56 31.06 -2.71
C CYS A 440 -2.07 31.96 -1.56
N THR A 441 -1.17 32.74 -0.96
CA THR A 441 -1.46 33.66 0.14
C THR A 441 -0.94 35.05 -0.22
N VAL A 442 -1.56 36.11 0.30
CA VAL A 442 -1.01 37.46 0.16
C VAL A 442 0.28 37.57 0.97
N ALA A 443 1.40 37.89 0.32
CA ALA A 443 2.71 37.97 0.94
C ALA A 443 2.73 39.02 2.06
N ALA A 444 3.16 38.61 3.25
CA ALA A 444 3.44 39.49 4.38
C ALA A 444 4.95 39.70 4.51
N THR A 445 5.49 40.75 3.88
CA THR A 445 6.89 41.16 4.07
C THR A 445 7.00 42.12 5.26
N GLY A 446 7.33 41.62 6.46
CA GLY A 446 7.56 42.48 7.64
C GLY A 446 7.64 41.74 9.00
N SER A 447 8.33 42.33 9.98
CA SER A 447 8.57 41.74 11.32
C SER A 447 7.32 41.68 12.22
N THR A 448 6.29 42.46 11.93
CA THR A 448 4.94 42.39 12.55
C THR A 448 3.99 43.15 11.64
N LEU A 449 2.97 42.47 11.11
CA LEU A 449 1.81 43.18 10.59
C LEU A 449 0.81 43.21 11.74
N ALA A 450 0.57 44.38 12.32
CA ALA A 450 -0.55 44.57 13.23
C ALA A 450 -1.41 45.68 12.65
N TYR A 451 -2.69 45.39 12.44
CA TYR A 451 -3.68 46.39 12.04
C TYR A 451 -4.68 46.55 13.19
N ASN A 452 -4.77 47.75 13.76
CA ASN A 452 -5.58 48.02 14.95
C ASN A 452 -5.33 47.06 16.12
N GLY A 453 -4.07 46.65 16.33
CA GLY A 453 -3.70 45.73 17.42
C GLY A 453 -4.09 44.27 17.19
N MET A 454 -4.63 43.91 16.03
CA MET A 454 -4.90 42.53 15.64
C MET A 454 -3.87 42.03 14.62
N ALA A 455 -3.45 40.78 14.78
CA ALA A 455 -2.66 40.10 13.76
C ALA A 455 -3.55 39.81 12.54
N PRO A 456 -3.14 40.18 11.32
CA PRO A 456 -3.93 39.97 10.13
C PRO A 456 -4.00 38.49 9.80
N VAL A 457 -5.23 38.05 9.52
CA VAL A 457 -5.47 36.76 8.89
C VAL A 457 -5.24 36.92 7.39
N LEU A 458 -4.36 36.10 6.84
CA LEU A 458 -4.04 36.06 5.41
C LEU A 458 -4.97 35.06 4.72
N PRO A 459 -5.90 35.53 3.87
CA PRO A 459 -6.74 34.62 3.11
C PRO A 459 -5.91 33.77 2.14
N VAL A 460 -6.34 32.52 1.96
CA VAL A 460 -5.80 31.64 0.92
C VAL A 460 -6.64 31.83 -0.34
N PHE A 461 -6.01 31.99 -1.49
CA PHE A 461 -6.68 32.13 -2.78
C PHE A 461 -6.48 30.87 -3.63
N PRO A 462 -7.43 30.52 -4.52
CA PRO A 462 -7.22 29.46 -5.51
C PRO A 462 -6.07 29.79 -6.49
N ASN A 463 -5.30 28.79 -6.93
CA ASN A 463 -4.09 28.97 -7.75
C ASN A 463 -4.07 28.02 -8.98
N PRO A 464 -3.77 28.49 -10.19
CA PRO A 464 -4.45 29.51 -11.00
C PRO A 464 -5.26 28.79 -12.13
N PRO A 465 -5.86 29.43 -13.17
CA PRO A 465 -5.28 30.52 -13.97
C PRO A 465 -6.14 31.80 -14.01
N GLY A 466 -5.47 32.94 -14.04
CA GLY A 466 -5.94 34.08 -14.84
C GLY A 466 -6.83 35.12 -14.17
N TYR A 467 -7.79 34.79 -13.29
CA TYR A 467 -8.64 35.81 -12.65
C TYR A 467 -9.26 35.37 -11.30
N LEU A 468 -9.06 36.20 -10.27
CA LEU A 468 -9.97 36.58 -9.15
C LEU A 468 -11.08 35.61 -8.73
N ALA A 469 -10.76 34.35 -8.41
CA ALA A 469 -11.68 33.59 -7.56
C ALA A 469 -11.63 34.16 -6.13
N SER A 470 -12.79 34.16 -5.46
CA SER A 470 -12.88 34.59 -4.08
C SER A 470 -12.02 33.68 -3.16
N PRO A 471 -11.52 34.19 -2.01
CA PRO A 471 -10.71 33.41 -1.07
C PRO A 471 -11.33 32.07 -0.64
N LEU A 472 -10.53 31.05 -0.35
CA LEU A 472 -11.04 29.86 0.32
C LEU A 472 -11.61 30.27 1.67
N LEU A 473 -12.77 29.71 2.02
CA LEU A 473 -13.37 29.84 3.33
C LEU A 473 -12.88 28.72 4.27
N GLY A 474 -12.43 27.59 3.71
CA GLY A 474 -11.99 26.42 4.46
C GLY A 474 -10.67 26.58 5.23
N CYS A 475 -9.80 27.50 4.84
CA CYS A 475 -8.52 27.75 5.53
C CYS A 475 -8.02 29.19 5.43
N VAL A 476 -7.17 29.53 6.38
CA VAL A 476 -6.45 30.80 6.44
C VAL A 476 -5.00 30.58 6.85
N PHE A 477 -4.19 31.62 6.70
CA PHE A 477 -2.80 31.63 7.14
C PHE A 477 -2.55 32.84 8.04
N MET A 478 -1.63 32.70 8.98
CA MET A 478 -1.13 33.80 9.82
C MET A 478 0.38 33.68 9.92
N LYS A 479 1.07 34.73 10.31
CA LYS A 479 2.51 34.66 10.53
C LYS A 479 2.84 33.72 11.71
N GLN A 480 3.98 33.04 11.65
CA GLN A 480 4.43 32.20 12.74
C GLN A 480 4.72 33.11 13.95
N ASN A 481 4.07 32.81 15.09
CA ASN A 481 4.07 33.56 16.35
C ASN A 481 2.98 34.65 16.50
N ASP A 482 2.22 34.97 15.45
CA ASP A 482 1.07 35.87 15.59
C ASP A 482 -0.16 35.18 16.22
N THR A 483 -0.08 33.86 16.38
CA THR A 483 -1.12 33.04 16.99
C THR A 483 -0.50 31.92 17.81
N ALA A 484 -1.21 31.49 18.86
CA ALA A 484 -0.83 30.34 19.67
C ALA A 484 -1.55 29.07 19.16
N GLU A 485 -0.89 27.94 19.38
CA GLU A 485 -1.39 26.61 19.01
C GLU A 485 -2.78 26.35 19.63
N GLY A 486 -3.77 26.03 18.80
CA GLY A 486 -5.15 25.75 19.22
C GLY A 486 -6.02 26.95 19.53
N THR A 487 -5.52 28.16 19.32
CA THR A 487 -6.38 29.34 19.49
C THR A 487 -7.35 29.48 18.33
N LEU A 488 -8.52 30.05 18.64
CA LEU A 488 -9.50 30.44 17.65
C LEU A 488 -9.22 31.87 17.21
N GLN A 489 -9.16 32.09 15.90
CA GLN A 489 -8.96 33.41 15.30
C GLN A 489 -10.18 33.75 14.44
N SER A 490 -10.64 34.99 14.54
CA SER A 490 -11.78 35.48 13.77
C SER A 490 -11.29 36.27 12.56
N ALA A 491 -11.90 36.06 11.40
CA ALA A 491 -11.68 36.87 10.20
C ALA A 491 -13.01 37.27 9.57
N TYR A 492 -13.09 38.50 9.08
CA TYR A 492 -14.25 38.96 8.33
C TYR A 492 -14.06 38.63 6.85
N MET A 493 -14.85 37.69 6.33
CA MET A 493 -14.82 37.24 4.93
C MET A 493 -16.25 37.12 4.43
N TYR A 494 -16.52 37.44 3.16
CA TYR A 494 -17.85 37.28 2.57
C TYR A 494 -18.99 38.02 3.27
N GLY A 495 -18.69 39.13 3.94
CA GLY A 495 -19.71 39.88 4.67
C GLY A 495 -20.10 39.27 6.02
N ALA A 496 -19.36 38.29 6.53
CA ALA A 496 -19.59 37.65 7.82
C ALA A 496 -18.29 37.43 8.61
N ILE A 497 -18.42 37.24 9.92
CA ILE A 497 -17.31 36.83 10.78
C ILE A 497 -17.23 35.29 10.75
N HIS A 498 -16.06 34.78 10.42
CA HIS A 498 -15.74 33.35 10.43
C HIS A 498 -14.66 33.06 11.46
N THR A 499 -14.73 31.88 12.07
CA THR A 499 -13.76 31.44 13.09
C THR A 499 -12.86 30.35 12.55
N PHE A 500 -11.57 30.40 12.88
CA PHE A 500 -10.54 29.48 12.42
C PHE A 500 -9.75 28.90 13.59
N LEU A 501 -9.56 27.57 13.60
CA LEU A 501 -8.70 26.87 14.55
C LEU A 501 -7.27 26.87 14.03
N MET A 502 -6.35 27.50 14.78
CA MET A 502 -4.97 27.69 14.35
C MET A 502 -4.04 26.59 14.83
N SER A 503 -3.04 26.25 14.01
CA SER A 503 -1.85 25.51 14.43
C SER A 503 -0.57 26.25 14.07
N ARG A 504 0.29 26.40 15.07
CA ARG A 504 1.54 27.17 15.05
C ARG A 504 2.67 26.46 14.31
N ASN A 505 2.61 25.14 14.24
CA ASN A 505 3.77 24.34 13.84
C ASN A 505 3.88 24.11 12.33
N PHE A 506 2.91 24.55 11.52
CA PHE A 506 3.05 24.46 10.07
C PHE A 506 4.18 25.38 9.60
N GLN A 507 5.29 24.82 9.15
CA GLN A 507 6.34 25.57 8.48
C GLN A 507 6.06 25.54 6.99
N ARG A 508 5.83 26.72 6.42
CA ARG A 508 5.81 26.90 4.99
C ARG A 508 6.95 27.83 4.59
N THR A 509 7.54 27.54 3.45
CA THR A 509 8.34 28.48 2.68
C THR A 509 7.40 29.05 1.62
N ASP A 510 6.96 30.30 1.78
CA ASP A 510 6.36 31.04 0.66
C ASP A 510 7.33 30.94 -0.54
N PRO A 511 6.87 30.57 -1.76
CA PRO A 511 7.75 30.38 -2.91
C PRO A 511 8.53 31.65 -3.29
N VAL A 512 8.11 32.83 -2.83
CA VAL A 512 8.74 34.12 -3.06
C VAL A 512 9.43 34.67 -1.80
N VAL A 513 8.86 34.47 -0.60
CA VAL A 513 9.28 35.23 0.61
C VAL A 513 9.87 34.37 1.74
N GLN A 514 9.84 33.04 1.65
CA GLN A 514 10.41 32.13 2.66
C GLN A 514 10.01 32.39 4.13
N THR A 515 8.81 32.90 4.39
CA THR A 515 8.32 33.12 5.77
C THR A 515 7.50 31.95 6.28
N THR A 516 7.82 31.47 7.49
CA THR A 516 7.04 30.48 8.21
C THR A 516 5.73 31.08 8.73
N GLY A 517 4.63 30.31 8.67
CA GLY A 517 3.33 30.79 9.14
C GLY A 517 2.39 29.73 9.67
N ALA A 518 1.56 30.12 10.63
CA ALA A 518 0.57 29.27 11.24
C ALA A 518 -0.63 29.09 10.30
N ALA A 519 -1.00 27.84 10.01
CA ALA A 519 -2.18 27.55 9.21
C ALA A 519 -3.40 27.36 10.12
N GLY A 520 -4.55 27.84 9.66
CA GLY A 520 -5.83 27.68 10.33
C GLY A 520 -6.84 26.97 9.44
N ILE A 521 -7.66 26.11 10.03
CA ILE A 521 -8.84 25.55 9.37
C ILE A 521 -10.10 26.25 9.85
N ARG A 522 -11.11 26.38 8.99
CA ARG A 522 -12.44 26.87 9.38
C ARG A 522 -12.98 26.04 10.55
N TRP A 523 -13.62 26.69 11.51
CA TRP A 523 -14.09 26.08 12.76
C TRP A 523 -15.41 26.70 13.23
N GLU A 524 -16.49 26.49 12.46
CA GLU A 524 -17.84 27.02 12.73
C GLU A 524 -19.00 26.01 12.63
#